data_AF-E6TDS7-F1
#
_entry.id   AF-E6TDS7-F1
#
_cell.length_a   1.000
_cell.length_b   1.000
_cell.length_c   1.000
_cell.angle_alpha   90.00
_cell.angle_beta   90.00
_cell.angle_gamma   90.00
#
_symmetry.space_group_name_H-M   'P 1'
#
loop_
_entity.id
_entity.type
_entity.pdbx_description
1 polymer ?
#
loop_
_entity_poly.entity_id
_entity_poly.type
_entity_poly.pdbx_seq_one_letter_code
_entity_poly.pdbx_strand_id
1 'polypeptide(L)'
;MTDLDELYSEIPTQQIAQRLGADEREVGDAVKTLLPVLVGGLQHNAADPGTASAIATAANNHAGLLDGGVDVEQVDEADGSKAVAKIFGGNDTGQVAAALSGGGAGNSDLINKLLPILAPIVLAYLGRKLSGGQSTPGGGDNPLGSILGSVLGGDKGGPLGNILGGLLGGRK
;
A
#
# COMPACT_ATOMS: atom_id res chain seq x y z
N MET A 1 12.78 10.98 -6.20
CA MET A 1 12.52 10.04 -5.09
C MET A 1 11.10 9.56 -5.28
N THR A 2 10.87 8.26 -5.28
CA THR A 2 9.53 7.69 -5.52
C THR A 2 8.70 7.78 -4.23
N ASP A 3 7.36 7.78 -4.32
CA ASP A 3 6.49 7.74 -3.13
C ASP A 3 6.74 6.48 -2.28
N LEU A 4 7.21 5.39 -2.89
CA LEU A 4 7.64 4.17 -2.19
C LEU A 4 8.88 4.39 -1.31
N ASP A 5 9.84 5.22 -1.74
CA ASP A 5 11.02 5.57 -0.93
C ASP A 5 10.64 6.44 0.28
N GLU A 6 9.67 7.34 0.11
CA GLU A 6 9.11 8.17 1.19
C GLU A 6 8.40 7.28 2.21
N LEU A 7 7.53 6.37 1.75
CA LEU A 7 6.84 5.40 2.59
C LEU A 7 7.82 4.48 3.35
N TYR A 8 8.90 4.03 2.71
CA TYR A 8 9.95 3.25 3.37
C TYR A 8 10.61 4.04 4.50
N SER A 9 10.83 5.34 4.31
CA SER A 9 11.47 6.21 5.30
C SER A 9 10.56 6.51 6.51
N GLU A 10 9.23 6.45 6.32
CA GLU A 10 8.28 6.60 7.43
C GLU A 10 8.11 5.31 8.27
N ILE A 11 8.51 4.14 7.76
CA ILE A 11 8.36 2.87 8.46
C ILE A 11 9.51 2.67 9.47
N PRO A 12 9.23 2.58 10.78
CA PRO A 12 10.25 2.40 11.81
C PRO A 12 10.70 0.93 11.90
N THR A 13 11.52 0.49 10.94
CA THR A 13 12.02 -0.89 10.85
C THR A 13 12.63 -1.40 12.15
N GLN A 14 13.36 -0.54 12.86
CA GLN A 14 13.97 -0.86 14.14
C GLN A 14 12.92 -1.21 15.23
N GLN A 15 11.83 -0.44 15.33
CA GLN A 15 10.77 -0.70 16.32
C GLN A 15 10.01 -1.98 15.97
N ILE A 16 9.73 -2.20 14.67
CA ILE A 16 9.07 -3.42 14.21
C ILE A 16 9.94 -4.64 14.52
N ALA A 17 11.25 -4.56 14.25
CA ALA A 17 12.20 -5.62 14.56
C ALA A 17 12.25 -5.96 16.06
N GLN A 18 12.25 -4.94 16.93
CA GLN A 18 12.19 -5.11 18.38
C GLN A 18 10.89 -5.79 18.83
N ARG A 19 9.74 -5.37 18.29
CA ARG A 19 8.44 -5.97 18.60
C ARG A 19 8.35 -7.43 18.15
N LEU A 20 8.91 -7.73 16.98
CA LEU A 20 8.86 -9.08 16.40
C LEU A 20 9.96 -10.02 16.91
N GLY A 21 10.97 -9.49 17.60
CA GLY A 21 12.16 -10.24 18.00
C GLY A 21 12.99 -10.71 16.81
N ALA A 22 13.02 -9.93 15.73
CA ALA A 22 13.70 -10.25 14.48
C ALA A 22 14.88 -9.29 14.21
N ASP A 23 15.77 -9.64 13.28
CA ASP A 23 16.85 -8.77 12.82
C ASP A 23 16.28 -7.56 12.05
N GLU A 24 16.74 -6.34 12.38
CA GLU A 24 16.32 -5.11 11.68
C GLU A 24 16.59 -5.17 10.17
N ARG A 25 17.72 -5.79 9.78
CA ARG A 25 18.07 -6.00 8.36
C ARG A 25 17.07 -6.93 7.67
N GLU A 26 16.69 -8.02 8.32
CA GLU A 26 15.72 -8.98 7.79
C GLU A 26 14.32 -8.34 7.65
N VAL A 27 13.93 -7.55 8.65
CA VAL A 27 12.69 -6.75 8.60
C VAL A 27 12.75 -5.75 7.45
N GLY A 28 13.83 -4.98 7.31
CA GLY A 28 13.99 -4.01 6.22
C GLY A 28 13.91 -4.64 4.83
N ASP A 29 14.51 -5.81 4.62
CA ASP A 29 14.45 -6.54 3.36
C ASP A 29 13.05 -7.10 3.09
N ALA A 30 12.36 -7.59 4.12
CA ALA A 30 10.97 -8.01 4.03
C ALA A 30 10.04 -6.82 3.68
N VAL A 31 10.22 -5.65 4.31
CA VAL A 31 9.46 -4.43 4.00
C VAL A 31 9.62 -4.06 2.52
N LYS A 32 10.85 -4.03 2.00
CA LYS A 32 11.12 -3.71 0.58
C LYS A 32 10.46 -4.67 -0.40
N THR A 33 10.30 -5.93 0.00
CA THR A 33 9.65 -6.97 -0.81
C THR A 33 8.13 -6.88 -0.71
N LEU A 34 7.60 -6.58 0.48
CA LEU A 34 6.17 -6.56 0.77
C LEU A 34 5.48 -5.27 0.34
N LEU A 35 6.17 -4.13 0.36
CA LEU A 35 5.59 -2.85 -0.05
C LEU A 35 5.04 -2.89 -1.49
N PRO A 36 5.80 -3.32 -2.51
CA PRO A 36 5.27 -3.46 -3.87
C PRO A 36 4.07 -4.42 -3.96
N VAL A 37 4.06 -5.48 -3.16
CA VAL A 37 2.95 -6.45 -3.10
C VAL A 37 1.70 -5.84 -2.50
N LEU A 38 1.83 -5.10 -1.40
CA LEU A 38 0.72 -4.40 -0.75
C LEU A 38 0.12 -3.34 -1.68
N VAL A 39 0.96 -2.56 -2.35
CA VAL A 39 0.53 -1.56 -3.35
C VAL A 39 -0.11 -2.23 -4.56
N GLY A 40 0.43 -3.35 -5.04
CA GLY A 40 -0.15 -4.13 -6.13
C GLY A 40 -1.52 -4.73 -5.77
N GLY A 41 -1.65 -5.27 -4.56
CA GLY A 41 -2.92 -5.76 -4.01
C GLY A 41 -3.95 -4.64 -3.90
N LEU A 42 -3.54 -3.48 -3.36
CA LEU A 42 -4.37 -2.28 -3.30
C LEU A 42 -4.84 -1.85 -4.69
N GLN A 43 -3.95 -1.80 -5.68
CA GLN A 43 -4.30 -1.41 -7.05
C GLN A 43 -5.29 -2.38 -7.69
N HIS A 44 -5.05 -3.68 -7.52
CA HIS A 44 -5.93 -4.72 -8.05
C HIS A 44 -7.33 -4.64 -7.45
N ASN A 45 -7.43 -4.44 -6.13
CA ASN A 45 -8.70 -4.38 -5.42
C ASN A 45 -9.40 -3.02 -5.56
N ALA A 46 -8.65 -1.91 -5.62
CA ALA A 46 -9.19 -0.57 -5.87
C ALA A 46 -9.65 -0.36 -7.33
N ALA A 47 -9.45 -1.34 -8.22
CA ALA A 47 -10.08 -1.35 -9.53
C ALA A 47 -11.60 -1.59 -9.43
N ASP A 48 -12.06 -2.27 -8.38
CA ASP A 48 -13.47 -2.44 -8.06
C ASP A 48 -13.98 -1.25 -7.20
N PRO A 49 -15.06 -0.56 -7.60
CA PRO A 49 -15.53 0.65 -6.91
C PRO A 49 -16.06 0.39 -5.48
N GLY A 50 -16.63 -0.80 -5.23
CA GLY A 50 -17.10 -1.17 -3.89
C GLY A 50 -15.92 -1.37 -2.93
N THR A 51 -14.88 -2.05 -3.40
CA THR A 51 -13.67 -2.31 -2.63
C THR A 51 -12.82 -1.06 -2.48
N ALA A 52 -12.70 -0.23 -3.52
CA ALA A 52 -12.05 1.08 -3.46
C ALA A 52 -12.65 1.97 -2.36
N SER A 53 -13.98 2.04 -2.25
CA SER A 53 -14.65 2.81 -1.20
C SER A 53 -14.32 2.31 0.21
N ALA A 54 -14.24 0.99 0.38
CA ALA A 54 -13.87 0.38 1.65
C ALA A 54 -12.39 0.64 2.01
N ILE A 55 -11.50 0.58 1.02
CA ILE A 55 -10.08 0.92 1.19
C ILE A 55 -9.92 2.40 1.54
N ALA A 56 -10.61 3.31 0.85
CA ALA A 56 -10.55 4.75 1.12
C ALA A 56 -11.02 5.08 2.55
N THR A 57 -12.09 4.42 2.99
CA THR A 57 -12.59 4.56 4.37
C THR A 57 -11.56 4.05 5.38
N ALA A 58 -10.98 2.87 5.14
CA ALA A 58 -9.95 2.32 6.02
C ALA A 58 -8.71 3.22 6.07
N ALA A 59 -8.27 3.73 4.92
CA ALA A 59 -7.16 4.67 4.80
C ALA A 59 -7.42 5.96 5.60
N ASN A 60 -8.63 6.54 5.47
CA ASN A 60 -8.99 7.75 6.20
C ASN A 60 -9.05 7.51 7.73
N ASN A 61 -9.54 6.35 8.16
CA ASN A 61 -9.57 5.98 9.58
C ASN A 61 -8.16 5.87 10.18
N HIS A 62 -7.17 5.47 9.37
CA HIS A 62 -5.79 5.29 9.79
C HIS A 62 -4.90 6.52 9.52
N ALA A 63 -5.38 7.56 8.84
CA ALA A 63 -4.56 8.70 8.43
C ALA A 63 -3.86 9.41 9.62
N GLY A 64 -4.45 9.36 10.81
CA GLY A 64 -3.89 9.90 12.05
C GLY A 64 -2.69 9.13 12.60
N LEU A 65 -2.47 7.87 12.16
CA LEU A 65 -1.35 7.04 12.64
C LEU A 65 0.02 7.63 12.26
N LEU A 66 0.07 8.48 11.23
CA LEU A 66 1.29 9.15 10.81
C LEU A 66 1.46 10.53 11.46
N ASP A 67 0.41 11.10 12.07
CA ASP A 67 0.34 12.46 12.59
C ASP A 67 1.09 12.60 13.93
N GLY A 68 2.42 12.46 13.88
CA GLY A 68 3.30 12.43 15.04
C GLY A 68 4.44 11.40 14.94
N GLY A 69 4.41 10.53 13.93
CA GLY A 69 5.31 9.40 13.76
C GLY A 69 4.56 8.07 13.85
N VAL A 70 5.00 7.07 13.10
CA VAL A 70 4.40 5.72 13.13
C VAL A 70 4.73 5.06 14.47
N ASP A 71 3.76 4.94 15.36
CA ASP A 71 3.92 4.14 16.58
C ASP A 71 3.45 2.71 16.35
N VAL A 72 4.42 1.80 16.21
CA VAL A 72 4.16 0.36 16.02
C VAL A 72 3.47 -0.26 17.24
N GLU A 73 3.63 0.34 18.42
CA GLU A 73 2.97 -0.08 19.66
C GLU A 73 1.48 0.26 19.70
N GLN A 74 1.06 1.30 18.97
CA GLN A 74 -0.34 1.68 18.84
C GLN A 74 -1.06 0.87 17.75
N VAL A 75 -0.32 0.06 16.97
CA VAL A 75 -0.88 -0.81 15.95
C VAL A 75 -1.48 -2.06 16.59
N ASP A 76 -2.81 -2.08 16.65
CA ASP A 76 -3.61 -3.24 17.02
C ASP A 76 -3.53 -4.33 15.93
N GLU A 77 -3.19 -5.56 16.31
CA GLU A 77 -3.05 -6.68 15.37
C GLU A 77 -4.39 -7.09 14.73
N ALA A 78 -5.50 -6.96 15.45
CA ALA A 78 -6.84 -7.24 14.93
C ALA A 78 -7.27 -6.14 13.94
N ASP A 79 -6.83 -4.91 14.12
CA ASP A 79 -7.02 -3.85 13.13
C ASP A 79 -6.10 -4.05 11.91
N GLY A 80 -4.85 -4.44 12.16
CA GLY A 80 -3.89 -4.81 11.12
C GLY A 80 -4.36 -5.94 10.21
N SER A 81 -4.95 -7.00 10.75
CA SER A 81 -5.52 -8.09 9.96
C SER A 81 -6.73 -7.64 9.12
N LYS A 82 -7.57 -6.72 9.63
CA LYS A 82 -8.64 -6.11 8.83
C LYS A 82 -8.06 -5.25 7.70
N ALA A 83 -7.01 -4.48 7.97
CA ALA A 83 -6.33 -3.69 6.94
C ALA A 83 -5.81 -4.60 5.81
N VAL A 84 -5.17 -5.73 6.15
CA VAL A 84 -4.75 -6.74 5.16
C VAL A 84 -5.94 -7.26 4.36
N ALA A 85 -7.03 -7.62 5.02
CA ALA A 85 -8.25 -8.06 4.33
C ALA A 85 -8.82 -6.97 3.40
N LYS A 86 -8.73 -5.69 3.76
CA LYS A 86 -9.14 -4.59 2.86
C LYS A 86 -8.23 -4.47 1.64
N ILE A 87 -6.91 -4.56 1.84
CA ILE A 87 -5.90 -4.46 0.78
C ILE A 87 -6.01 -5.60 -0.22
N PHE A 88 -6.25 -6.81 0.26
CA PHE A 88 -6.24 -8.03 -0.55
C PHE A 88 -7.63 -8.60 -0.84
N GLY A 89 -8.72 -7.81 -0.68
CA GLY A 89 -10.05 -8.22 -1.12
C GLY A 89 -10.68 -9.35 -0.29
N GLY A 90 -10.41 -9.40 1.01
CA GLY A 90 -10.95 -10.36 1.97
C GLY A 90 -9.99 -11.47 2.39
N ASN A 91 -8.77 -11.49 1.84
CA ASN A 91 -7.76 -12.46 2.25
C ASN A 91 -7.17 -12.13 3.63
N ASP A 92 -7.05 -13.14 4.48
CA ASP A 92 -6.37 -13.02 5.77
C ASP A 92 -4.84 -12.98 5.61
N THR A 93 -4.15 -12.51 6.65
CA THR A 93 -2.68 -12.49 6.75
C THR A 93 -2.04 -13.83 6.39
N GLY A 94 -2.61 -14.93 6.90
CA GLY A 94 -2.14 -16.30 6.61
C GLY A 94 -2.19 -16.66 5.13
N GLN A 95 -3.28 -16.30 4.44
CA GLN A 95 -3.47 -16.62 3.03
C GLN A 95 -2.50 -15.81 2.15
N VAL A 96 -2.36 -14.52 2.47
CA VAL A 96 -1.43 -13.62 1.78
C VAL A 96 0.01 -14.06 2.01
N ALA A 97 0.40 -14.38 3.24
CA ALA A 97 1.75 -14.84 3.55
C ALA A 97 2.08 -16.19 2.89
N ALA A 98 1.13 -17.12 2.84
CA ALA A 98 1.29 -18.40 2.15
C ALA A 98 1.48 -18.21 0.64
N ALA A 99 0.72 -17.31 0.02
CA ALA A 99 0.88 -16.98 -1.39
C ALA A 99 2.26 -16.35 -1.67
N LEU A 100 2.74 -15.50 -0.76
CA LEU A 100 4.03 -14.82 -0.90
C LEU A 100 5.22 -15.74 -0.65
N SER A 101 5.16 -16.59 0.37
CA SER A 101 6.20 -17.58 0.65
C SER A 101 6.27 -18.63 -0.46
N GLY A 102 5.12 -19.07 -0.99
CA GLY A 102 5.04 -19.93 -2.17
C GLY A 102 5.62 -19.29 -3.44
N GLY A 103 5.61 -17.95 -3.52
CA GLY A 103 6.22 -17.15 -4.59
C GLY A 103 7.71 -16.83 -4.39
N GLY A 104 8.35 -17.30 -3.31
CA GLY A 104 9.76 -17.08 -3.04
C GLY A 104 10.10 -15.78 -2.29
N ALA A 105 9.10 -15.09 -1.71
CA ALA A 105 9.30 -13.82 -0.99
C ALA A 105 9.98 -13.95 0.39
N GLY A 106 10.40 -15.15 0.77
CA GLY A 106 11.15 -15.40 2.01
C GLY A 106 10.33 -16.04 3.13
N ASN A 107 10.69 -15.70 4.38
CA ASN A 107 10.27 -16.41 5.58
C ASN A 107 8.78 -16.17 5.90
N SER A 108 7.93 -17.19 5.73
CA SER A 108 6.48 -17.07 5.86
C SER A 108 6.03 -16.58 7.24
N ASP A 109 6.76 -16.93 8.31
CA ASP A 109 6.49 -16.50 9.67
C ASP A 109 6.74 -15.01 9.88
N LEU A 110 7.84 -14.49 9.33
CA LEU A 110 8.14 -13.06 9.38
C LEU A 110 7.09 -12.29 8.60
N ILE A 111 6.76 -12.73 7.39
CA ILE A 111 5.74 -12.09 6.53
C ILE A 111 4.38 -12.08 7.24
N ASN A 112 3.96 -13.19 7.83
CA ASN A 112 2.70 -13.29 8.58
C ASN A 112 2.59 -12.27 9.72
N LYS A 113 3.71 -12.01 10.40
CA LYS A 113 3.78 -11.03 11.50
C LYS A 113 3.94 -9.60 11.00
N LEU A 114 4.61 -9.40 9.87
CA LEU A 114 4.88 -8.09 9.30
C LEU A 114 3.66 -7.52 8.57
N LEU A 115 2.88 -8.36 7.89
CA LEU A 115 1.68 -7.97 7.15
C LEU A 115 0.69 -7.13 7.97
N PRO A 116 0.21 -7.56 9.16
CA PRO A 116 -0.74 -6.78 9.94
C PRO A 116 -0.13 -5.50 10.51
N ILE A 117 1.20 -5.37 10.58
CA ILE A 117 1.86 -4.13 11.00
C ILE A 117 1.99 -3.16 9.82
N LEU A 118 2.39 -3.66 8.65
CA LEU A 118 2.61 -2.83 7.46
C LEU A 118 1.32 -2.35 6.81
N ALA A 119 0.29 -3.20 6.74
CA ALA A 119 -0.98 -2.86 6.12
C ALA A 119 -1.59 -1.54 6.63
N PRO A 120 -1.76 -1.32 7.96
CA PRO A 120 -2.31 -0.07 8.46
C PRO A 120 -1.40 1.13 8.18
N ILE A 121 -0.07 0.96 8.14
CA ILE A 121 0.88 2.04 7.80
C ILE A 121 0.70 2.47 6.33
N VAL A 122 0.60 1.50 5.41
CA VAL A 122 0.35 1.79 3.98
C VAL A 122 -1.00 2.48 3.80
N LEU A 123 -2.05 2.02 4.50
CA LEU A 123 -3.36 2.67 4.49
C LEU A 123 -3.31 4.08 5.08
N ALA A 124 -2.59 4.28 6.17
CA ALA A 124 -2.41 5.59 6.80
C ALA A 124 -1.71 6.58 5.84
N TYR A 125 -0.67 6.12 5.14
CA TYR A 125 0.02 6.92 4.12
C TYR A 125 -0.90 7.29 2.96
N LEU A 126 -1.68 6.32 2.49
CA LEU A 126 -2.70 6.56 1.46
C LEU A 126 -3.77 7.55 1.93
N GLY A 127 -4.22 7.42 3.18
CA GLY A 127 -5.19 8.32 3.82
C GLY A 127 -4.63 9.73 3.98
N ARG A 128 -3.35 9.86 4.38
CA ARG A 128 -2.63 11.13 4.42
C ARG A 128 -2.50 11.75 3.02
N LYS A 129 -2.17 11.00 1.98
CA LYS A 129 -2.12 11.53 0.60
C LYS A 129 -3.52 11.96 0.10
N LEU A 130 -4.55 11.22 0.49
CA LEU A 130 -5.95 11.51 0.14
C LEU A 130 -6.47 12.78 0.86
N SER A 131 -6.16 12.92 2.15
CA SER A 131 -6.62 14.02 3.04
C SER A 131 -5.72 15.25 2.98
N GLY A 132 -4.41 15.07 2.87
CA GLY A 132 -3.35 16.07 3.01
C GLY A 132 -3.02 16.89 1.76
N GLY A 133 -3.89 16.92 0.74
CA GLY A 133 -3.83 17.92 -0.33
C GLY A 133 -3.12 17.53 -1.64
N GLN A 134 -2.78 16.27 -1.88
CA GLN A 134 -2.37 15.78 -3.22
C GLN A 134 -3.58 15.33 -4.07
N SER A 135 -4.80 15.54 -3.59
CA SER A 135 -6.02 15.40 -4.38
C SER A 135 -6.16 16.63 -5.28
N THR A 136 -5.56 16.60 -6.47
CA THR A 136 -5.75 17.63 -7.50
C THR A 136 -7.26 17.86 -7.69
N PRO A 137 -7.77 19.12 -7.64
CA PRO A 137 -9.19 19.41 -7.82
C PRO A 137 -9.56 19.24 -9.31
N GLY A 138 -9.83 18.00 -9.71
CA GLY A 138 -10.28 17.65 -11.05
C GLY A 138 -9.83 16.25 -11.45
N GLY A 139 -10.61 15.22 -11.13
CA GLY A 139 -10.38 13.89 -11.72
C GLY A 139 -10.95 12.69 -10.95
N GLY A 140 -12.21 12.37 -11.23
CA GLY A 140 -12.67 10.98 -11.35
C GLY A 140 -13.19 10.25 -10.10
N ASP A 141 -14.13 9.34 -10.36
CA ASP A 141 -14.74 8.34 -9.46
C ASP A 141 -13.75 7.47 -8.65
N ASN A 142 -12.43 7.59 -8.84
CA ASN A 142 -11.44 6.73 -8.20
C ASN A 142 -10.12 7.47 -7.82
N PRO A 143 -10.13 8.26 -6.73
CA PRO A 143 -8.94 8.97 -6.25
C PRO A 143 -7.81 8.01 -5.82
N LEU A 144 -8.16 6.80 -5.35
CA LEU A 144 -7.17 5.78 -4.99
C LEU A 144 -6.39 5.30 -6.21
N GLY A 145 -7.07 5.10 -7.34
CA GLY A 145 -6.43 4.71 -8.59
C GLY A 145 -5.37 5.72 -9.05
N SER A 146 -5.64 7.01 -8.89
CA SER A 146 -4.71 8.09 -9.24
C SER A 146 -3.47 8.12 -8.33
N ILE A 147 -3.66 7.94 -7.02
CA ILE A 147 -2.55 7.90 -6.05
C ILE A 147 -1.71 6.64 -6.25
N LEU A 148 -2.33 5.46 -6.36
CA LEU A 148 -1.64 4.19 -6.60
C LEU A 148 -0.94 4.17 -7.97
N GLY A 149 -1.54 4.80 -8.97
CA GLY A 149 -0.92 5.01 -10.28
C GLY A 149 0.33 5.89 -10.22
N SER A 150 0.32 6.92 -9.39
CA SER A 150 1.49 7.77 -9.13
C SER A 150 2.58 7.03 -8.34
N VAL A 151 2.19 6.26 -7.31
CA VAL A 151 3.12 5.49 -6.47
C VAL A 151 3.81 4.36 -7.24
N LEU A 152 3.06 3.60 -8.04
CA LEU A 152 3.59 2.45 -8.79
C LEU A 152 4.17 2.83 -10.15
N GLY A 153 3.80 3.99 -10.66
CA GLY A 153 4.05 4.40 -12.04
C GLY A 153 4.50 5.84 -12.17
N GLY A 154 5.19 6.38 -11.15
CA GLY A 154 5.86 7.68 -11.22
C GLY A 154 6.48 7.83 -12.60
N ASP A 155 5.95 8.78 -13.38
CA ASP A 155 6.20 8.98 -14.81
C ASP A 155 5.66 7.93 -15.81
N LYS A 156 4.33 7.73 -15.85
CA LYS A 156 3.64 7.27 -17.08
C LYS A 156 3.00 8.41 -17.87
N GLY A 157 3.81 9.43 -18.13
CA GLY A 157 3.96 10.02 -19.47
C GLY A 157 4.81 9.12 -20.40
N GLY A 158 4.70 7.80 -20.27
CA GLY A 158 5.39 6.83 -21.11
C GLY A 158 4.66 6.63 -22.44
N PRO A 159 5.38 6.32 -23.54
CA PRO A 159 4.90 6.41 -24.93
C PRO A 159 3.70 5.52 -25.29
N LEU A 160 3.28 4.62 -24.41
CA LEU A 160 2.09 3.77 -24.59
C LEU A 160 0.77 4.54 -24.39
N GLY A 161 0.76 5.63 -23.60
CA GLY A 161 -0.42 6.51 -23.46
C GLY A 161 -0.68 7.37 -24.70
N ASN A 162 0.38 7.72 -25.43
CA ASN A 162 0.28 8.52 -26.67
C ASN A 162 -0.16 7.71 -27.89
N ILE A 163 0.03 6.38 -27.87
CA ILE A 163 -0.35 5.51 -29.00
C ILE A 163 -1.87 5.28 -29.04
N LEU A 164 -2.56 5.23 -27.89
CA LEU A 164 -4.02 5.12 -27.85
C LEU A 164 -4.73 6.47 -28.06
N GLY A 165 -4.13 7.60 -27.67
CA GLY A 165 -4.69 8.93 -27.92
C GLY A 165 -4.50 9.44 -29.35
N GLY A 166 -3.43 9.02 -30.03
CA GLY A 166 -3.09 9.50 -31.38
C GLY A 166 -3.81 8.80 -32.53
N LEU A 167 -4.40 7.61 -32.31
CA LEU A 167 -4.98 6.81 -33.40
C LEU A 167 -6.51 7.00 -33.60
N LEU A 168 -7.20 7.65 -32.66
CA LEU A 168 -8.65 7.90 -32.77
C LEU A 168 -9.01 9.32 -33.26
N GLY A 169 -8.03 10.22 -33.45
CA GLY A 169 -8.27 11.60 -33.90
C GLY A 169 -8.11 11.82 -35.41
N GLY A 170 -7.77 10.79 -36.18
CA GLY A 170 -7.41 10.91 -37.59
C GLY A 170 -8.37 10.18 -38.52
N ARG A 171 -9.57 10.73 -38.75
CA ARG A 171 -10.30 10.51 -40.00
C ARG A 171 -11.36 11.60 -40.20
N LYS A 172 -11.04 12.49 -41.15
CA LYS A 172 -11.87 13.33 -42.02
C LYS A 172 -13.29 13.65 -41.56
#